data_AF-A0A4U2DZA5-F1
#
_entry.id   AF-A0A4U2DZA5-F1
#
_cell.length_a   1.000
_cell.length_b   1.000
_cell.length_c   1.000
_cell.angle_alpha   90.00
_cell.angle_beta   90.00
_cell.angle_gamma   90.00
#
_symmetry.space_group_name_H-M   'P 1'
#
loop_
_entity.id
_entity.type
_entity.pdbx_description
1 polymer ?
#
loop_
_entity_poly.entity_id
_entity_poly.type
_entity_poly.pdbx_seq_one_letter_code
_entity_poly.pdbx_strand_id
1 'polypeptide(L)' 'ADVFEALTSTDRPYKKAKTLSESIKIMSFMVKERHLDPDLFELFLSSGVYQQFATEFMEPEQRDQVDCTHYFKDKILNNL' A
#
# COMPACT_ATOMS: atom_id res chain seq x y z
N ALA A 1 -12.97 -0.20 3.31
CA ALA A 1 -11.56 0.00 2.95
C ALA A 1 -10.73 -0.72 4.01
N ASP A 2 -10.74 -2.06 4.00
CA ASP A 2 -10.55 -2.78 5.28
C ASP A 2 -9.12 -3.31 5.48
N VAL A 3 -8.37 -3.51 4.40
CA VAL A 3 -7.02 -4.09 4.47
C VAL A 3 -5.97 -3.04 4.81
N PHE A 4 -5.97 -1.92 4.09
CA PHE A 4 -4.97 -0.88 4.27
C PHE A 4 -5.08 -0.24 5.67
N GLU A 5 -6.28 0.14 6.09
CA GLU A 5 -6.56 0.69 7.42
C GLU A 5 -6.17 -0.30 8.53
N ALA A 6 -6.45 -1.59 8.38
CA ALA A 6 -6.07 -2.60 9.36
C ALA A 6 -4.55 -2.81 9.46
N LEU A 7 -3.81 -2.63 8.36
CA LEU A 7 -2.34 -2.72 8.35
C LEU A 7 -1.70 -1.51 9.03
N THR A 8 -2.27 -0.32 8.85
CA THR A 8 -1.73 0.95 9.33
C THR A 8 -2.23 1.36 10.71
N SER A 9 -3.32 0.76 11.21
CA SER A 9 -3.89 1.05 12.52
C SER A 9 -2.93 0.78 13.69
N THR A 10 -2.93 1.70 14.65
CA THR A 10 -2.19 1.67 15.91
C THR A 10 -3.07 1.18 17.08
N ASP A 11 -4.32 0.76 16.84
CA ASP A 11 -5.31 0.42 17.88
C ASP A 11 -4.91 -0.76 18.78
N ARG A 12 -3.81 -1.45 18.45
CA ARG A 12 -3.29 -2.61 19.20
C ARG A 12 -2.05 -2.21 19.99
N PRO A 13 -2.11 -2.07 21.33
CA PRO A 13 -1.02 -1.57 22.17
C PRO A 13 0.31 -2.33 22.04
N TYR A 14 0.24 -3.60 21.64
CA TYR A 14 1.39 -4.51 21.61
C TYR A 14 1.94 -4.77 20.20
N LYS A 15 1.32 -4.19 19.16
CA LYS A 15 1.73 -4.43 17.78
C LYS A 15 2.16 -3.11 17.17
N LYS A 16 3.44 -3.03 16.79
CA LYS A 16 3.94 -1.90 16.02
C LYS A 16 3.15 -1.80 14.72
N ALA A 17 2.51 -0.66 14.52
CA ALA A 17 1.78 -0.39 13.29
C ALA A 17 2.75 -0.36 12.10
N LYS A 18 2.26 -0.78 10.92
CA LYS A 18 3.08 -0.86 9.72
C LYS A 18 3.36 0.51 9.14
N THR A 19 4.53 0.67 8.54
CA THR A 19 4.81 1.84 7.71
C THR A 19 4.04 1.76 6.39
N LEU A 20 4.03 2.85 5.62
CA LEU A 20 3.44 2.87 4.29
C LEU A 20 4.11 1.83 3.38
N SER A 21 5.44 1.81 3.33
CA SER A 21 6.17 0.89 2.46
C SER A 21 5.91 -0.57 2.83
N GLU A 22 5.81 -0.90 4.13
CA GLU A 22 5.45 -2.23 4.60
C GLU A 22 4.01 -2.61 4.20
N SER A 23 3.05 -1.69 4.38
CA SER A 23 1.64 -1.94 4.08
C SER A 23 1.42 -2.17 2.59
N ILE A 24 2.00 -1.33 1.73
CA ILE A 24 1.94 -1.47 0.28
C ILE A 24 2.62 -2.77 -0.19
N LYS A 25 3.76 -3.12 0.43
CA LYS A 25 4.42 -4.40 0.14
C LYS A 25 3.54 -5.60 0.49
N ILE A 26 2.87 -5.60 1.65
CA ILE A 26 1.93 -6.66 2.05
C ILE A 26 0.76 -6.75 1.07
N MET A 27 0.15 -5.62 0.72
CA MET A 27 -0.95 -5.59 -0.27
C MET A 27 -0.49 -6.15 -1.62
N SER A 28 0.74 -5.88 -2.05
CA SER A 28 1.27 -6.47 -3.30
C SER A 28 1.39 -8.00 -3.25
N PHE A 29 1.64 -8.60 -2.08
CA PHE A 29 1.59 -10.05 -1.91
C PHE A 29 0.16 -10.57 -1.95
N MET A 30 -0.80 -9.84 -1.36
CA MET A 30 -2.22 -10.19 -1.46
C MET A 30 -2.73 -10.16 -2.90
N VAL A 31 -2.24 -9.24 -3.73
CA VAL A 31 -2.50 -9.26 -5.18
C VAL A 31 -1.93 -10.52 -5.83
N LYS A 32 -0.67 -10.86 -5.55
CA LYS A 32 -0.02 -12.08 -6.08
C LYS A 32 -0.76 -13.36 -5.68
N GLU A 33 -1.30 -13.40 -4.47
CA GLU A 33 -2.08 -14.51 -3.92
C GLU A 33 -3.56 -14.47 -4.32
N ARG A 34 -3.97 -13.50 -5.16
CA ARG A 34 -5.35 -13.31 -5.65
C ARG A 34 -6.37 -13.00 -4.54
N HIS A 35 -5.90 -12.49 -3.41
CA HIS A 35 -6.74 -11.95 -2.33
C HIS A 35 -7.16 -10.50 -2.57
N LEU A 36 -6.42 -9.78 -3.42
CA LEU A 36 -6.74 -8.42 -3.83
C LEU A 36 -6.72 -8.30 -5.36
N ASP A 37 -7.63 -7.52 -5.92
CA ASP A 37 -7.68 -7.28 -7.36
C ASP A 37 -6.50 -6.39 -7.80
N PRO A 38 -5.74 -6.79 -8.86
CA PRO A 38 -4.57 -6.05 -9.31
C PRO A 38 -4.88 -4.67 -9.88
N ASP A 39 -6.02 -4.50 -10.58
CA ASP A 39 -6.40 -3.21 -11.18
C ASP A 39 -6.83 -2.22 -10.09
N LEU A 40 -7.55 -2.68 -9.07
CA LEU A 40 -7.89 -1.85 -7.91
C LEU A 40 -6.65 -1.46 -7.10
N PHE A 41 -5.68 -2.37 -6.94
CA PHE A 41 -4.42 -2.04 -6.29
C PHE A 41 -3.62 -0.99 -7.06
N GLU A 42 -3.53 -1.13 -8.39
CA GLU A 42 -2.87 -0.15 -9.26
C GLU A 42 -3.56 1.22 -9.22
N LEU A 43 -4.90 1.24 -9.24
CA LEU A 43 -5.68 2.48 -9.08
C LEU A 43 -5.44 3.14 -7.70
N PHE A 44 -5.39 2.33 -6.64
CA PHE A 44 -5.09 2.81 -5.29
C PHE A 44 -3.72 3.48 -5.19
N LEU A 45 -2.70 2.92 -5.84
CA LEU A 45 -1.36 3.51 -5.88
C LEU A 45 -1.28 4.76 -6.77
N SER A 46 -1.80 4.66 -8.00
CA SER A 46 -1.71 5.73 -9.00
C SER A 46 -2.52 6.98 -8.64
N SER A 47 -3.63 6.81 -7.92
CA SER A 47 -4.43 7.94 -7.41
C SER A 47 -3.74 8.71 -6.27
N GLY A 48 -2.74 8.13 -5.61
CA GLY A 48 -2.09 8.73 -4.44
C GLY A 48 -2.98 8.79 -3.18
N VAL A 49 -4.16 8.15 -3.19
CA VAL A 49 -5.10 8.19 -2.05
C VAL A 49 -4.47 7.62 -0.77
N TYR A 50 -3.55 6.66 -0.90
CA TYR A 50 -2.80 6.11 0.23
C TYR A 50 -1.92 7.17 0.94
N GLN A 51 -1.36 8.12 0.19
CA GLN A 51 -0.54 9.21 0.73
C GLN A 51 -1.41 10.25 1.44
N GLN A 52 -2.58 10.55 0.87
CA GLN A 52 -3.56 11.44 1.48
C GLN A 52 -4.04 10.87 2.82
N PHE A 53 -4.43 9.59 2.83
CA PHE A 53 -4.78 8.87 4.05
C PHE A 53 -3.65 8.91 5.08
N ALA A 54 -2.40 8.65 4.67
CA ALA A 54 -1.26 8.66 5.57
C ALA A 54 -1.06 10.02 6.25
N THR A 55 -1.23 11.09 5.48
CA THR A 55 -1.07 12.46 5.94
C THR A 55 -2.10 12.82 7.01
N GLU A 56 -3.32 12.32 6.86
CA GLU A 56 -4.45 12.61 7.75
C GLU A 56 -4.52 11.70 8.98
N PHE A 57 -4.18 10.41 8.84
CA PHE A 57 -4.51 9.40 9.86
C PHE A 57 -3.33 8.62 10.46
N MET A 58 -2.14 8.65 9.85
CA MET A 58 -0.99 7.85 10.32
C MET A 58 0.03 8.68 11.09
N GLU A 59 0.77 8.07 12.01
CA GLU A 59 1.84 8.77 12.74
C GLU A 59 3.03 9.10 11.82
N PRO A 60 3.80 10.18 12.08
CA PRO A 60 4.94 10.58 11.26
C PRO A 60 5.95 9.46 10.97
N GLU A 61 6.21 8.59 11.95
CA GLU A 61 7.16 7.48 11.85
C GLU A 61 6.68 6.37 10.90
N GLN A 62 5.39 6.32 10.57
CA GLN A 62 4.82 5.36 9.63
C GLN A 62 4.84 5.87 8.18
N ARG A 63 5.03 7.18 7.97
CA ARG A 63 4.92 7.84 6.65
C ARG A 63 6.25 7.78 5.89
N ASP A 64 6.82 6.59 5.76
CA ASP A 64 8.05 6.38 4.98
C ASP A 64 7.81 6.49 3.47
N GLN A 65 8.90 6.69 2.72
CA GLN A 65 8.81 6.80 1.25
C GLN A 65 8.41 5.45 0.64
N VAL A 66 7.49 5.51 -0.32
CA VAL A 66 7.05 4.36 -1.11
C VAL A 66 7.45 4.56 -2.56
N ASP A 67 8.29 3.68 -3.09
CA ASP A 67 8.46 3.54 -4.54
C ASP A 67 7.32 2.67 -5.08
N CYS A 68 6.44 3.24 -5.90
CA CYS A 68 5.33 2.49 -6.51
C CYS A 68 5.67 1.96 -7.91
N THR A 69 6.82 2.34 -8.48
CA THR A 69 7.11 2.10 -9.89
C THR A 69 7.21 0.62 -10.24
N HIS A 70 7.54 -0.25 -9.30
CA HIS A 70 7.60 -1.71 -9.52
C HIS A 70 6.25 -2.42 -9.41
N TYR A 71 5.16 -1.70 -9.15
CA TYR A 71 3.81 -2.27 -9.08
C TYR A 71 2.94 -2.00 -10.32
N PHE A 72 3.36 -1.09 -11.20
CA PHE A 72 2.57 -0.73 -12.38
C PHE A 72 2.80 -1.69 -13.55
N LYS A 73 1.71 -2.07 -14.22
CA LYS A 73 1.71 -3.08 -15.31
C LYS A 73 2.52 -2.62 -16.53
N ASP A 74 2.63 -1.31 -16.76
CA ASP A 74 3.28 -0.71 -17.94
C ASP A 74 4.80 -0.94 -18.01
N LYS A 75 5.43 -1.54 -16.99
CA LYS A 75 6.81 -2.06 -17.12
C LYS A 75 6.91 -3.36 -17.94
N ILE A 76 5.81 -4.06 -18.20
CA ILE A 76 5.80 -5.32 -18.96
C ILE A 76 5.63 -5.11 -20.47
N LEU A 77 5.10 -3.96 -20.92
CA LEU A 77 4.81 -3.72 -22.34
C LEU A 77 5.94 -3.09 -23.17
N ASN A 78 7.07 -2.73 -22.56
CA ASN A 78 8.21 -2.11 -23.26
C ASN A 78 9.37 -3.10 -23.57
N ASN A 79 9.12 -4.41 -23.53
CA ASN A 79 10.11 -5.46 -23.88
C ASN A 79 9.63 -6.38 -25.03
N LEU A 80 8.85 -5.84 -25.98
CA LEU A 80 8.54 -6.50 -27.25
C LEU A 80 9.06 -5.67 -28.42
#